data_AF-A0A3B5XSZ9-F1
#
_entry.id   AF-A0A3B5XSZ9-F1
#
_cell.length_a   1.000
_cell.length_b   1.000
_cell.length_c   1.000
_cell.angle_alpha   90.00
_cell.angle_beta   90.00
_cell.angle_gamma   90.00
#
_symmetry.space_group_name_H-M   'P 1'
#
loop_
_entity.id
_entity.type
_entity.pdbx_description
1 polymer ?
#
loop_
_entity_poly.entity_id
_entity_poly.type
_entity_poly.pdbx_seq_one_letter_code
_entity_poly.pdbx_strand_id
1 'polypeptide(L)'
;MVGGMLHVVGNLSVVADSNDWYDKTVLVAVDMEGKLWKTISVPRGQYYGTVGWSQGCLHYAAISPAPLAVGDDNDEGSLNMAEEVAIWRLENYDTQQWALKQSFRVDKVLDLAKLGYKLVGFHPDRDTFFLVSSGLYGGVAPSLVSWDMRRRQIGDFIDLEEGSGGPYLPYVPLFSSEPLADADGH
;
A
#
# COMPACT_ATOMS: atom_id res chain seq x y z
N MET A 1 -1.72 15.20 -9.40
CA MET A 1 -2.85 14.35 -9.83
C MET A 1 -2.84 14.28 -11.34
N VAL A 2 -2.56 13.13 -11.93
CA VAL A 2 -2.77 12.94 -13.38
C VAL A 2 -4.20 12.41 -13.54
N GLY A 3 -5.08 13.19 -14.15
CA GLY A 3 -6.46 12.79 -14.47
C GLY A 3 -7.55 13.14 -13.45
N GLY A 4 -7.25 13.90 -12.38
CA GLY A 4 -8.27 14.42 -11.46
C GLY A 4 -9.12 13.36 -10.74
N MET A 5 -8.56 12.17 -10.52
CA MET A 5 -9.23 11.09 -9.79
C MET A 5 -8.52 10.78 -8.48
N LEU A 6 -9.32 10.59 -7.43
CA LEU A 6 -8.94 10.01 -6.15
C LEU A 6 -9.01 8.49 -6.24
N HIS A 7 -7.94 7.81 -5.82
CA HIS A 7 -7.87 6.35 -5.79
C HIS A 7 -7.88 5.86 -4.34
N VAL A 8 -8.79 4.95 -4.01
CA VAL A 8 -8.96 4.39 -2.66
C VAL A 8 -9.09 2.88 -2.73
N VAL A 9 -8.40 2.17 -1.85
CA VAL A 9 -8.55 0.72 -1.71
C VAL A 9 -9.86 0.43 -0.97
N GLY A 10 -10.68 -0.45 -1.54
CA GLY A 10 -11.94 -0.88 -0.94
C GLY A 10 -12.16 -2.38 -1.11
N ASN A 11 -13.21 -2.89 -0.48
CA ASN A 11 -13.64 -4.28 -0.62
C ASN A 11 -15.03 -4.33 -1.23
N LEU A 12 -15.19 -5.16 -2.25
CA LEU A 12 -16.48 -5.48 -2.86
C LEU A 12 -16.92 -6.84 -2.35
N SER A 13 -18.08 -6.91 -1.71
CA SER A 13 -18.69 -8.19 -1.36
C SER A 13 -19.21 -8.86 -2.63
N VAL A 14 -18.60 -10.00 -3.00
CA VAL A 14 -18.98 -10.77 -4.17
C VAL A 14 -19.72 -12.02 -3.72
N VAL A 15 -20.93 -12.20 -4.22
CA VAL A 15 -21.72 -13.43 -4.00
C VAL A 15 -21.13 -14.52 -4.89
N ALA A 16 -20.58 -15.56 -4.27
CA ALA A 16 -20.03 -16.71 -4.98
C ALA A 16 -21.16 -17.69 -5.37
N ASP A 17 -22.08 -17.95 -4.43
CA ASP A 17 -23.28 -18.78 -4.59
C ASP A 17 -24.34 -18.35 -3.54
N SER A 18 -25.53 -18.98 -3.54
CA SER A 18 -26.69 -18.58 -2.71
C SER A 18 -26.45 -18.50 -1.21
N ASN A 19 -25.31 -19.00 -0.71
CA ASN A 19 -24.97 -19.01 0.72
C ASN A 19 -23.49 -18.67 1.01
N ASP A 20 -22.72 -18.23 0.00
CA ASP A 20 -21.30 -17.92 0.16
C ASP A 20 -20.94 -16.57 -0.48
N TRP A 21 -20.15 -15.79 0.23
CA TRP A 21 -19.69 -14.47 -0.18
C TRP A 21 -18.22 -14.30 0.22
N TYR A 22 -17.46 -13.65 -0.64
CA TYR A 22 -16.09 -13.26 -0.32
C TYR A 22 -15.88 -11.79 -0.61
N ASP A 23 -15.03 -11.16 0.18
CA ASP A 23 -14.58 -9.81 -0.08
C ASP A 23 -13.47 -9.84 -1.13
N LYS A 24 -13.73 -9.16 -2.25
CA LYS A 24 -12.74 -8.89 -3.26
C LYS A 24 -12.18 -7.49 -3.05
N THR A 25 -10.90 -7.39 -2.70
CA THR A 25 -10.22 -6.10 -2.68
C THR A 25 -10.15 -5.54 -4.10
N VAL A 26 -10.47 -4.25 -4.21
CA VAL A 26 -10.49 -3.49 -5.46
C VAL A 26 -9.97 -2.08 -5.20
N LEU A 27 -9.57 -1.41 -6.27
CA LEU A 27 -9.28 0.00 -6.23
C LEU A 27 -10.44 0.78 -6.83
N VAL A 28 -11.00 1.70 -6.07
CA VAL A 28 -12.04 2.61 -6.54
C VAL A 28 -11.37 3.91 -6.97
N ALA A 29 -11.60 4.31 -8.22
CA ALA A 29 -11.22 5.62 -8.73
C ALA A 29 -12.47 6.50 -8.79
N VAL A 30 -12.43 7.68 -8.18
CA VAL A 30 -13.54 8.64 -8.13
C VAL A 30 -13.02 9.98 -8.61
N ASP A 31 -13.75 10.67 -9.49
CA ASP A 31 -13.40 12.05 -9.86
C ASP A 31 -13.56 13.01 -8.66
N MET A 32 -13.00 14.21 -8.78
CA MET A 32 -13.08 15.23 -7.72
C MET A 32 -14.51 15.71 -7.41
N GLU A 33 -15.46 15.48 -8.33
CA GLU A 33 -16.87 15.89 -8.17
C GLU A 33 -17.73 14.77 -7.57
N GLY A 34 -17.21 13.54 -7.44
CA GLY A 34 -17.94 12.35 -7.03
C GLY A 34 -18.91 11.81 -8.10
N LYS A 35 -18.81 12.24 -9.37
CA LYS A 35 -19.79 11.90 -10.41
C LYS A 35 -19.39 10.68 -11.21
N LEU A 36 -18.14 10.64 -11.65
CA LEU A 36 -17.55 9.50 -12.34
C LEU A 36 -16.78 8.65 -11.33
N TRP A 37 -17.10 7.37 -11.29
CA TRP A 37 -16.35 6.39 -10.53
C TRP A 37 -16.20 5.10 -11.31
N LYS A 38 -15.09 4.40 -11.08
CA LYS A 38 -14.85 3.08 -11.64
C LYS A 38 -14.06 2.19 -10.69
N THR A 39 -14.28 0.89 -10.84
CA THR A 39 -13.58 -0.14 -10.07
C THR A 39 -12.46 -0.74 -10.90
N ILE A 40 -11.27 -0.81 -10.33
CA ILE A 40 -10.05 -1.37 -10.93
C ILE A 40 -9.69 -2.61 -10.13
N SER A 41 -9.53 -3.74 -10.82
CA SER A 41 -9.08 -4.98 -10.18
C SER A 41 -7.62 -4.83 -9.73
N VAL A 42 -7.31 -5.31 -8.53
CA VAL A 42 -5.92 -5.33 -8.01
C VAL A 42 -5.33 -6.74 -8.10
N PRO A 43 -3.99 -6.88 -8.18
CA PRO A 43 -3.36 -8.18 -8.43
C PRO A 43 -3.49 -9.18 -7.27
N ARG A 44 -3.38 -8.71 -6.02
CA ARG A 44 -3.42 -9.51 -4.78
C ARG A 44 -3.85 -8.68 -3.58
N GLY A 45 -4.18 -9.34 -2.48
CA GLY A 45 -4.47 -8.75 -1.18
C GLY A 45 -5.93 -8.99 -0.79
N GLN A 46 -6.13 -9.52 0.42
CA GLN A 46 -7.47 -9.69 1.02
C GLN A 46 -7.69 -8.74 2.20
N TYR A 47 -6.62 -8.28 2.86
CA TYR A 47 -6.76 -7.69 4.19
C TYR A 47 -6.13 -6.30 4.34
N TYR A 48 -4.96 -6.01 3.75
CA TYR A 48 -4.25 -4.74 3.97
C TYR A 48 -3.43 -4.30 2.75
N GLY A 49 -4.02 -3.47 1.90
CA GLY A 49 -3.36 -2.84 0.76
C GLY A 49 -3.36 -1.31 0.86
N THR A 50 -2.37 -0.67 0.27
CA THR A 50 -2.32 0.78 0.09
C THR A 50 -2.08 1.13 -1.37
N VAL A 51 -2.52 2.32 -1.76
CA VAL A 51 -2.38 2.86 -3.11
C VAL A 51 -1.77 4.26 -3.02
N GLY A 52 -0.96 4.62 -4.01
CA GLY A 52 -0.46 5.98 -4.10
C GLY A 52 0.17 6.28 -5.45
N TRP A 53 0.24 7.57 -5.75
CA TRP A 53 0.98 8.05 -6.91
C TRP A 53 2.44 8.24 -6.53
N SER A 54 3.33 7.72 -7.38
CA SER A 54 4.78 7.92 -7.27
C SER A 54 5.37 7.99 -8.66
N GLN A 55 6.22 8.98 -8.92
CA GLN A 55 6.92 9.20 -10.18
C GLN A 55 5.97 9.21 -11.39
N GLY A 56 4.80 9.83 -11.25
CA GLY A 56 3.79 9.91 -12.30
C GLY A 56 3.10 8.59 -12.62
N CYS A 57 3.24 7.55 -11.80
CA CYS A 57 2.54 6.28 -11.96
C CYS A 57 1.75 5.91 -10.70
N LEU A 58 0.61 5.26 -10.91
CA LEU A 58 -0.18 4.68 -9.82
C LEU A 58 0.46 3.38 -9.36
N HIS A 59 0.72 3.28 -8.06
CA HIS A 59 1.28 2.09 -7.43
C HIS A 59 0.30 1.53 -6.41
N TYR A 60 0.31 0.21 -6.29
CA TYR A 60 -0.45 -0.55 -5.31
C TYR A 60 0.51 -1.45 -4.55
N ALA A 61 0.40 -1.50 -3.23
CA ALA A 61 1.15 -2.41 -2.39
C ALA A 61 0.19 -3.23 -1.54
N ALA A 62 0.49 -4.51 -1.37
CA ALA A 62 -0.30 -5.39 -0.53
C ALA A 62 0.60 -6.38 0.23
N ILE A 63 0.11 -6.79 1.38
CA ILE A 63 0.67 -7.87 2.17
C ILE A 63 -0.08 -9.16 1.80
N SER A 64 0.66 -10.23 1.56
CA SER A 64 0.10 -11.57 1.40
C SER A 64 0.99 -12.60 2.11
N PRO A 65 0.42 -13.72 2.59
CA PRO A 65 1.21 -14.84 3.06
C PRO A 65 2.18 -15.30 1.96
N ALA A 66 3.47 -15.33 2.25
CA ALA A 66 4.48 -15.92 1.39
C ALA A 66 4.44 -17.45 1.58
N PRO A 67 4.59 -18.25 0.52
CA PRO A 67 4.85 -19.67 0.68
C PRO A 67 6.13 -19.83 1.52
N LEU A 68 6.00 -20.44 2.70
CA LEU A 68 7.16 -20.97 3.40
C LEU A 68 7.76 -22.03 2.47
N ALA A 69 9.02 -21.88 2.07
CA ALA A 69 9.77 -23.05 1.66
C ALA A 69 9.71 -24.00 2.86
N VAL A 70 9.20 -25.21 2.66
CA VAL A 70 9.05 -26.24 3.68
C VAL A 70 10.44 -26.49 4.30
N GLY A 71 10.72 -25.78 5.37
CA GLY A 71 11.74 -26.14 6.35
C GLY A 71 11.07 -27.09 7.30
N ASP A 72 11.71 -28.22 7.53
CA ASP A 72 11.24 -29.43 8.21
C ASP A 72 11.01 -29.25 9.73
N ASP A 73 10.55 -28.08 10.17
CA ASP A 73 10.36 -27.79 11.59
C ASP A 73 8.88 -27.96 11.96
N ASN A 74 8.57 -29.19 12.37
CA ASN A 74 7.32 -29.64 13.01
C ASN A 74 7.08 -28.91 14.35
N ASP A 75 6.77 -27.62 14.33
CA ASP A 75 6.16 -26.95 15.48
C ASP A 75 4.68 -26.68 15.19
N GLU A 76 3.87 -27.68 15.52
CA GLU A 76 2.41 -27.77 15.40
C GLU A 76 1.71 -26.80 16.38
N GLY A 77 1.94 -25.50 16.21
CA GLY A 77 1.33 -24.48 17.07
C GLY A 77 1.41 -23.03 16.58
N SER A 78 2.28 -22.73 15.62
CA SER A 78 2.32 -21.42 14.99
C SER A 78 2.87 -21.55 13.57
N LEU A 79 1.98 -21.72 12.60
CA LEU A 79 2.32 -21.49 11.20
C LEU A 79 2.60 -19.97 11.05
N ASN A 80 3.80 -19.54 11.45
CA ASN A 80 4.33 -18.21 11.16
C ASN A 80 4.56 -18.14 9.65
N MET A 81 3.48 -18.02 8.87
CA MET A 81 3.59 -17.74 7.45
C MET A 81 4.35 -16.43 7.32
N ALA A 82 5.56 -16.51 6.79
CA ALA A 82 6.31 -15.31 6.48
C ALA A 82 5.48 -14.47 5.53
N GLU A 83 5.37 -13.18 5.80
CA GLU A 83 4.55 -12.31 4.98
C GLU A 83 5.42 -11.66 3.88
N GLU A 84 4.87 -11.57 2.67
CA GLU A 84 5.47 -10.87 1.54
C GLU A 84 4.76 -9.54 1.33
N VAL A 85 5.54 -8.46 1.21
CA VAL A 85 5.08 -7.20 0.64
C VAL A 85 5.39 -7.23 -0.85
N ALA A 86 4.36 -7.09 -1.67
CA ALA A 86 4.50 -6.93 -3.10
C ALA A 86 3.96 -5.56 -3.54
N ILE A 87 4.68 -4.95 -4.46
CA ILE A 87 4.43 -3.60 -4.99
C ILE A 87 4.27 -3.71 -6.49
N TRP A 88 3.13 -3.26 -6.98
CA TRP A 88 2.77 -3.23 -8.39
C TRP A 88 2.66 -1.81 -8.90
N ARG A 89 3.03 -1.63 -10.16
CA ARG A 89 2.82 -0.42 -10.94
C ARG A 89 1.69 -0.68 -11.93
N LEU A 90 0.74 0.25 -12.02
CA LEU A 90 -0.27 0.21 -13.07
C LEU A 90 0.35 0.72 -14.38
N GLU A 91 0.46 -0.15 -15.38
CA GLU A 91 1.07 0.18 -16.67
C GLU A 91 0.06 0.77 -17.64
N ASN A 92 -1.17 0.24 -17.62
CA ASN A 92 -2.26 0.71 -18.45
C ASN A 92 -3.52 0.84 -17.62
N TYR A 93 -4.03 2.08 -17.56
CA TYR A 93 -5.18 2.46 -16.75
C TYR A 93 -6.51 1.94 -17.29
N ASP A 94 -6.62 1.80 -18.61
CA ASP A 94 -7.86 1.40 -19.28
C ASP A 94 -8.00 -0.12 -19.29
N THR A 95 -6.92 -0.84 -19.57
CA THR A 95 -6.89 -2.31 -19.53
C THR A 95 -6.62 -2.88 -18.14
N GLN A 96 -6.43 -2.01 -17.13
CA GLN A 96 -6.18 -2.39 -15.73
C GLN A 96 -4.97 -3.33 -15.57
N GLN A 97 -3.92 -3.13 -16.37
CA GLN A 97 -2.75 -4.00 -16.39
C GLN A 97 -1.72 -3.57 -15.36
N TRP A 98 -1.44 -4.45 -14.42
CA TRP A 98 -0.44 -4.26 -13.37
C TRP A 98 0.83 -5.04 -13.67
N ALA A 99 1.98 -4.39 -13.54
CA ALA A 99 3.28 -5.04 -13.53
C ALA A 99 3.83 -5.09 -12.11
N LEU A 100 4.32 -6.25 -11.69
CA LEU A 100 5.03 -6.38 -10.42
C LEU A 100 6.35 -5.61 -10.51
N LYS A 101 6.49 -4.55 -9.71
CA LYS A 101 7.70 -3.73 -9.64
C LYS A 101 8.73 -4.38 -8.72
N GLN A 102 8.27 -4.87 -7.56
CA GLN A 102 9.11 -5.51 -6.57
C GLN A 102 8.27 -6.34 -5.61
N SER A 103 8.87 -7.38 -5.04
CA SER A 103 8.41 -7.99 -3.79
C SER A 103 9.58 -8.26 -2.84
N PHE A 104 9.28 -8.35 -1.56
CA PHE A 104 10.23 -8.78 -0.54
C PHE A 104 9.50 -9.44 0.62
N ARG A 105 10.17 -10.41 1.25
CA ARG A 105 9.67 -10.99 2.50
C ARG A 105 10.02 -10.08 3.65
N VAL A 106 9.05 -9.82 4.52
CA VAL A 106 9.26 -8.91 5.64
C VAL A 106 10.28 -9.48 6.61
N ASP A 107 10.14 -10.74 7.00
CA ASP A 107 11.07 -11.41 7.94
C ASP A 107 12.55 -11.38 7.52
N LYS A 108 12.84 -11.34 6.21
CA LYS A 108 14.22 -11.30 5.69
C LYS A 108 14.80 -9.90 5.63
N VAL A 109 13.95 -8.90 5.49
CA VAL A 109 14.38 -7.52 5.26
C VAL A 109 14.38 -6.75 6.56
N LEU A 110 13.28 -6.91 7.27
CA LEU A 110 12.95 -6.29 8.52
C LEU A 110 13.10 -7.45 9.52
N ASP A 111 14.08 -7.41 10.43
CA ASP A 111 14.21 -8.37 11.55
C ASP A 111 13.05 -8.18 12.56
N LEU A 112 11.85 -8.02 12.02
CA LEU A 112 10.57 -7.68 12.61
C LEU A 112 9.71 -8.93 12.72
N ALA A 113 10.30 -10.14 12.75
CA ALA A 113 9.57 -11.40 12.91
C ALA A 113 8.66 -11.46 14.15
N LYS A 114 8.74 -10.45 15.04
CA LYS A 114 7.96 -10.29 16.27
C LYS A 114 7.06 -9.05 16.29
N LEU A 115 7.01 -8.27 15.20
CA LEU A 115 6.26 -7.00 15.12
C LEU A 115 5.24 -7.07 13.99
N GLY A 116 4.01 -6.65 14.26
CA GLY A 116 3.02 -6.44 13.22
C GLY A 116 3.41 -5.21 12.41
N TYR A 117 2.96 -5.11 11.16
CA TYR A 117 3.26 -3.93 10.35
C TYR A 117 2.09 -3.53 9.47
N LYS A 118 2.05 -2.25 9.11
CA LYS A 118 1.03 -1.64 8.27
C LYS A 118 1.68 -0.91 7.11
N LEU A 119 1.09 -1.06 5.93
CA LEU A 119 1.49 -0.31 4.75
C LEU A 119 0.96 1.12 4.86
N VAL A 120 1.82 2.12 4.64
CA VAL A 120 1.45 3.54 4.72
C VAL A 120 1.18 4.08 3.32
N GLY A 121 2.21 4.15 2.48
CA GLY A 121 2.08 4.76 1.17
C GLY A 121 3.40 4.99 0.47
N PHE A 122 3.36 5.81 -0.58
CA PHE A 122 4.47 6.05 -1.49
C PHE A 122 4.91 7.50 -1.46
N HIS A 123 6.22 7.74 -1.55
CA HIS A 123 6.73 9.08 -1.79
C HIS A 123 6.37 9.52 -3.23
N PRO A 124 5.83 10.75 -3.43
CA PRO A 124 5.37 11.19 -4.75
C PRO A 124 6.48 11.27 -5.79
N ASP A 125 7.70 11.71 -5.40
CA ASP A 125 8.80 11.93 -6.36
C ASP A 125 9.94 10.90 -6.31
N ARG A 126 9.97 10.05 -5.28
CA ARG A 126 11.10 9.14 -5.00
C ARG A 126 10.63 7.70 -5.02
N ASP A 127 11.53 6.79 -5.36
CA ASP A 127 11.35 5.35 -5.24
C ASP A 127 11.40 4.92 -3.75
N THR A 128 10.53 5.52 -2.93
CA THR A 128 10.46 5.29 -1.49
C THR A 128 9.06 4.89 -1.11
N PHE A 129 8.95 3.79 -0.37
CA PHE A 129 7.71 3.26 0.17
C PHE A 129 7.78 3.29 1.70
N PHE A 130 6.67 3.58 2.36
CA PHE A 130 6.61 3.70 3.81
C PHE A 130 5.77 2.59 4.42
N LEU A 131 6.27 2.05 5.53
CA LEU A 131 5.58 1.07 6.36
C LEU A 131 5.80 1.42 7.83
N VAL A 132 4.85 1.06 8.68
CA VAL A 132 4.94 1.25 10.13
C VAL A 132 5.01 -0.10 10.80
N SER A 133 6.03 -0.31 11.62
CA SER A 133 6.09 -1.44 12.55
C SER A 133 5.35 -1.09 13.82
N SER A 134 4.47 -1.98 14.29
CA SER A 134 3.73 -1.88 15.54
C SER A 134 4.02 -3.10 16.40
N GLY A 135 4.25 -2.88 17.70
CA GLY A 135 4.22 -3.97 18.68
C GLY A 135 2.89 -4.71 18.63
N LEU A 136 2.93 -6.04 18.63
CA LEU A 136 1.73 -6.88 18.78
C LEU A 136 1.14 -6.79 20.21
N TYR A 137 1.95 -6.35 21.17
CA TYR A 137 1.58 -6.15 22.57
C TYR A 137 1.88 -4.70 22.94
N GLY A 138 0.86 -3.97 23.41
CA GLY A 138 0.98 -2.56 23.82
C GLY A 138 2.16 -2.38 24.78
N GLY A 139 3.07 -1.47 24.41
CA GLY A 139 4.30 -1.22 25.17
C GLY A 139 5.54 -0.96 24.30
N VAL A 140 5.48 -1.24 22.99
CA VAL A 140 6.51 -0.83 22.03
C VAL A 140 5.96 0.29 21.15
N ALA A 141 6.59 1.45 21.21
CA ALA A 141 6.27 2.57 20.35
C ALA A 141 6.43 2.16 18.87
N PRO A 142 5.48 2.49 17.99
CA PRO A 142 5.59 2.14 16.59
C PRO A 142 6.69 2.97 15.92
N SER A 143 7.31 2.41 14.89
CA SER A 143 8.34 3.11 14.11
C SER A 143 7.91 3.19 12.65
N LEU A 144 8.01 4.39 12.07
CA LEU A 144 7.89 4.61 10.64
C LEU A 144 9.20 4.22 9.98
N VAL A 145 9.11 3.35 8.99
CA VAL A 145 10.25 2.83 8.25
C VAL A 145 10.08 3.20 6.79
N SER A 146 11.17 3.68 6.19
CA SER A 146 11.23 3.93 4.75
C SER A 146 11.95 2.79 4.02
N TRP A 147 11.43 2.41 2.88
CA TRP A 147 11.97 1.38 2.00
C TRP A 147 12.41 2.00 0.69
N ASP A 148 13.70 1.94 0.38
CA ASP A 148 14.25 2.35 -0.91
C ASP A 148 13.98 1.24 -1.92
N MET A 149 13.00 1.44 -2.80
CA MET A 149 12.63 0.47 -3.84
C MET A 149 13.71 0.31 -4.91
N ARG A 150 14.56 1.32 -5.12
CA ARG A 150 15.63 1.27 -6.11
C ARG A 150 16.80 0.42 -5.61
N ARG A 151 17.20 0.62 -4.35
CA ARG A 151 18.31 -0.11 -3.72
C ARG A 151 17.88 -1.40 -3.04
N ARG A 152 16.57 -1.59 -2.84
CA ARG A 152 15.96 -2.74 -2.16
C ARG A 152 16.50 -2.93 -0.74
N GLN A 153 16.56 -1.82 0.00
CA GLN A 153 17.07 -1.80 1.37
C GLN A 153 16.24 -0.85 2.22
N ILE A 154 16.35 -1.02 3.53
CA ILE A 154 15.74 -0.09 4.47
C ILE A 154 16.52 1.22 4.42
N GLY A 155 15.77 2.32 4.40
CA GLY A 155 16.28 3.67 4.55
C GLY A 155 16.24 4.12 6.01
N ASP A 156 15.59 5.26 6.23
CA ASP A 156 15.44 5.88 7.54
C ASP A 156 14.36 5.21 8.38
N PHE A 157 14.57 5.30 9.70
CA PHE A 157 13.65 4.91 10.76
C PHE A 157 13.31 6.13 11.61
N ILE A 158 12.03 6.29 11.92
CA ILE A 158 11.55 7.35 12.80
C ILE A 158 10.65 6.70 13.84
N ASP A 159 11.03 6.81 15.11
CA ASP A 159 10.18 6.40 16.22
C ASP A 159 9.00 7.36 16.33
N LEU A 160 7.79 6.80 16.38
CA LEU A 160 6.57 7.54 16.54
C LEU A 160 6.13 7.50 18.01
N GLU A 161 5.28 8.45 18.40
CA GLU A 161 4.73 8.47 19.75
C GLU A 161 3.82 7.27 20.02
N GLU A 162 3.72 6.89 21.29
CA GLU A 162 2.80 5.85 21.74
C GLU A 162 1.35 6.22 21.35
N GLY A 163 0.60 5.26 20.80
CA GLY A 163 -0.76 5.50 20.32
C GLY A 163 -0.87 6.01 18.87
N SER A 164 0.24 6.22 18.17
CA SER A 164 0.24 6.66 16.76
C SER A 164 -0.13 5.57 15.75
N GLY A 165 -0.55 4.37 16.17
CA GLY A 165 -0.88 3.22 15.31
C GLY A 165 -2.20 3.30 14.53
N GLY A 166 -2.80 4.50 14.41
CA GLY A 166 -4.04 4.76 13.68
C GLY A 166 -3.94 4.50 12.17
N PRO A 167 -5.04 4.64 11.42
CA PRO A 167 -5.00 4.50 9.96
C PRO A 167 -4.15 5.62 9.36
N TYR A 168 -3.13 5.25 8.60
CA TYR A 168 -2.32 6.21 7.85
C TYR A 168 -2.98 6.45 6.49
N LEU A 169 -3.47 7.68 6.29
CA LEU A 169 -4.10 8.06 5.04
C LEU A 169 -3.05 8.61 4.06
N PRO A 170 -3.17 8.30 2.76
CA PRO A 170 -2.28 8.88 1.76
C PRO A 170 -2.38 10.40 1.78
N TYR A 171 -1.23 11.07 1.74
CA TYR A 171 -1.16 12.52 1.64
C TYR A 171 -1.85 12.98 0.34
N VAL A 172 -2.90 13.79 0.47
CA VAL A 172 -3.55 14.46 -0.65
C VAL A 172 -3.05 15.90 -0.65
N PRO A 173 -2.14 16.28 -1.57
CA PRO A 173 -1.70 17.68 -1.66
C PRO A 173 -2.92 18.56 -1.97
N LEU A 174 -3.15 19.58 -1.15
CA LEU A 174 -4.07 20.67 -1.48
C LEU A 174 -3.46 21.45 -2.65
N PHE A 175 -3.97 21.22 -3.85
CA PHE A 175 -3.65 22.08 -4.99
C PHE A 175 -4.51 23.33 -4.89
N SER A 176 -3.93 24.43 -4.39
CA SER A 176 -4.52 25.76 -4.56
C SER A 176 -4.50 26.09 -6.05
N SER A 177 -5.67 26.18 -6.67
CA SER A 177 -5.82 26.70 -8.03
C SER A 177 -5.67 28.22 -8.01
N GLU A 178 -4.45 28.71 -7.79
CA GLU A 178 -4.11 30.09 -8.12
C GLU A 178 -3.93 30.14 -9.64
N PRO A 179 -4.71 30.97 -10.36
CA PRO A 179 -4.42 31.24 -11.76
C PRO A 179 -3.06 31.91 -11.81
N LEU A 180 -2.14 31.39 -12.61
CA LEU A 180 -0.99 32.18 -13.07
C LEU A 180 -1.60 33.42 -13.72
N ALA A 181 -1.40 34.58 -13.09
CA ALA A 181 -1.77 35.85 -13.70
C ALA A 181 -1.04 35.90 -15.05
N ASP A 182 -1.82 35.96 -16.13
CA ASP A 182 -1.30 36.29 -17.45
C ASP A 182 -0.50 37.57 -17.29
N ALA A 183 0.80 37.47 -17.49
CA ALA A 183 1.67 38.62 -17.61
C ALA A 183 1.45 39.23 -19.00
N ASP A 184 0.27 39.82 -19.21
CA ASP A 184 0.05 40.81 -20.25
C ASP A 184 0.37 42.18 -19.65
N GLY A 185 1.50 42.76 -20.06
CA GLY A 185 1.93 44.05 -19.53
C GLY A 185 3.19 44.63 -20.16
N HIS A 186 3.04 45.09 -21.41
CA HIS A 186 3.86 46.05 -22.19
C HIS A 186 5.22 45.66 -22.78
#